data_AF-A0A8A4TFY6-F1
#
_entry.id   AF-A0A8A4TFY6-F1
#
_cell.length_a   1.000
_cell.length_b   1.000
_cell.length_c   1.000
_cell.angle_alpha   90.00
_cell.angle_beta   90.00
_cell.angle_gamma   90.00
#
_symmetry.space_group_name_H-M   'P 1'
#
loop_
_entity.id
_entity.type
_entity.pdbx_description
1 polymer ?
#
loop_
_entity_poly.entity_id
_entity_poly.type
_entity_poly.pdbx_seq_one_letter_code
_entity_poly.pdbx_strand_id
1 'polypeptide(L)'
;MDFFVPMADEATLKRERQKARELRKSDWWTNQVGRGFCYYCEAAVAPSELTMDHKTPVIRGGRSTKNNLVPACKPCNNEKKHMVLGEWIRLREEEGRPLACAKNDLYY
;
A
#
# COMPACT_ATOMS: atom_id res chain seq x y z
N MET A 1 9.97 -22.95 8.22
CA MET A 1 8.53 -22.75 7.99
C MET A 1 8.16 -21.50 8.76
N ASP A 2 8.12 -20.35 8.11
CA ASP A 2 7.90 -19.07 8.79
C ASP A 2 6.48 -19.04 9.35
N PHE A 3 6.38 -19.19 10.67
CA PHE A 3 5.12 -19.11 11.39
C PHE A 3 4.62 -17.67 11.29
N PHE A 4 3.69 -17.43 10.39
CA PHE A 4 3.01 -16.14 10.30
C PHE A 4 2.07 -16.00 11.50
N VAL A 5 2.51 -15.30 12.54
CA VAL A 5 1.67 -14.91 13.66
C VAL A 5 1.06 -13.54 13.33
N PRO A 6 -0.27 -13.44 13.11
CA PRO A 6 -0.91 -12.14 12.92
C PRO A 6 -0.73 -11.29 14.18
N MET A 7 -0.17 -10.09 14.02
CA MET A 7 0.10 -9.18 15.14
C MET A 7 -1.14 -8.36 15.55
N ALA A 8 -2.22 -8.44 14.76
CA ALA A 8 -3.46 -7.72 15.03
C ALA A 8 -4.59 -8.71 15.33
N ASP A 9 -5.35 -8.43 16.39
CA ASP A 9 -6.58 -9.14 16.71
C ASP A 9 -7.71 -8.81 15.71
N GLU A 10 -8.78 -9.61 15.74
CA GLU A 10 -9.90 -9.44 14.82
C GLU A 10 -10.60 -8.08 14.98
N ALA A 11 -10.70 -7.59 16.22
CA ALA A 11 -11.30 -6.28 16.51
C ALA A 11 -10.52 -5.14 15.86
N THR A 12 -9.19 -5.20 15.92
CA THR A 12 -8.28 -4.24 15.27
C THR A 12 -8.39 -4.34 13.76
N LEU A 13 -8.39 -5.56 13.20
CA LEU A 13 -8.58 -5.76 11.75
C LEU A 13 -9.90 -5.15 11.26
N LYS A 14 -10.99 -5.35 12.00
CA LYS A 14 -12.30 -4.78 11.69
C LYS A 14 -12.29 -3.26 11.75
N ARG A 15 -11.73 -2.69 12.83
CA ARG A 15 -11.62 -1.23 13.02
C ARG A 15 -10.81 -0.57 11.91
N GLU A 16 -9.66 -1.14 11.57
CA GLU A 16 -8.78 -0.57 10.54
C GLU A 16 -9.37 -0.75 9.13
N ARG A 17 -10.11 -1.83 8.86
CA ARG A 17 -10.89 -1.97 7.61
C ARG A 17 -11.98 -0.92 7.49
N GLN A 18 -12.69 -0.59 8.57
CA GLN A 18 -13.68 0.48 8.57
C GLN A 18 -13.04 1.83 8.25
N LYS A 19 -11.96 2.18 8.94
CA LYS A 19 -11.21 3.43 8.67
C LYS A 19 -10.72 3.53 7.24
N ALA A 20 -10.21 2.42 6.67
CA ALA A 20 -9.79 2.40 5.26
C ALA A 20 -10.97 2.67 4.31
N ARG A 21 -12.15 2.11 4.59
CA ARG A 21 -13.38 2.38 3.80
C ARG A 21 -13.82 3.83 3.88
N GLU A 22 -13.72 4.45 5.05
CA GLU A 22 -14.03 5.87 5.25
C GLU A 22 -13.01 6.75 4.51
N LEU A 23 -11.71 6.46 4.65
CA LEU A 23 -10.65 7.18 3.93
C LEU A 23 -10.79 7.05 2.41
N ARG A 24 -11.21 5.88 1.91
CA ARG A 24 -11.41 5.66 0.47
C ARG A 24 -12.49 6.57 -0.14
N LYS A 25 -13.42 7.08 0.68
CA LYS A 25 -14.46 8.02 0.26
C LYS A 25 -14.06 9.49 0.41
N SER A 26 -12.88 9.78 0.96
CA SER A 26 -12.43 11.15 1.21
C SER A 26 -11.83 11.79 -0.04
N ASP A 27 -11.92 13.12 -0.12
CA ASP A 27 -11.27 13.91 -1.18
C ASP A 27 -9.76 13.69 -1.24
N TRP A 28 -9.14 13.43 -0.09
CA TRP A 28 -7.72 13.07 -0.04
C TRP A 28 -7.44 11.83 -0.90
N TRP A 29 -8.25 10.76 -0.76
CA TRP A 29 -8.05 9.55 -1.55
C TRP A 29 -8.35 9.78 -3.03
N THR A 30 -9.41 10.53 -3.35
CA THR A 30 -9.73 10.93 -4.72
C THR A 30 -8.56 11.68 -5.38
N ASN A 31 -7.92 12.60 -4.65
CA ASN A 31 -6.74 13.32 -5.12
C ASN A 31 -5.53 12.39 -5.29
N GLN A 32 -5.34 11.40 -4.40
CA GLN A 32 -4.25 10.42 -4.54
C GLN A 32 -4.40 9.58 -5.80
N VAL A 33 -5.57 8.99 -6.04
CA VAL A 33 -5.79 8.19 -7.27
C VAL A 33 -5.87 9.06 -8.52
N GLY A 34 -6.32 10.31 -8.40
CA GLY A 34 -6.42 11.27 -9.50
C GLY A 34 -5.06 11.64 -10.11
N ARG A 35 -3.97 11.48 -9.37
CA ARG A 35 -2.60 11.60 -9.91
C ARG A 35 -2.31 10.55 -10.98
N GLY A 36 -2.97 9.39 -10.93
CA GLY A 36 -2.91 8.38 -11.98
C GLY A 36 -1.59 7.61 -12.05
N PHE A 37 -0.90 7.42 -10.92
CA PHE A 37 0.34 6.66 -10.85
C PHE A 37 0.30 5.59 -9.76
N CYS A 38 0.88 4.43 -10.04
CA CYS A 38 1.11 3.39 -9.03
C CYS A 38 2.30 3.77 -8.14
N TYR A 39 2.15 3.70 -6.82
CA TYR A 39 3.24 3.96 -5.88
C TYR A 39 4.43 3.01 -6.04
N TYR A 40 4.20 1.77 -6.50
CA TYR A 40 5.23 0.73 -6.56
C TYR A 40 6.00 0.70 -7.87
N CYS A 41 5.30 0.64 -9.00
CA CYS A 41 5.94 0.54 -10.31
C CYS A 41 6.02 1.88 -11.06
N GLU A 42 5.39 2.93 -10.52
CA GLU A 42 5.37 4.29 -11.09
C GLU A 42 4.77 4.38 -12.50
N ALA A 43 4.17 3.30 -13.00
CA ALA A 43 3.44 3.32 -14.24
C ALA A 43 2.22 4.25 -14.10
N ALA A 44 1.93 4.96 -15.19
CA ALA A 44 0.66 5.66 -15.36
C ALA A 44 -0.47 4.63 -15.41
N VAL A 45 -1.46 4.77 -14.54
CA VAL A 45 -2.58 3.86 -14.36
C VAL A 45 -3.83 4.70 -14.18
N ALA A 46 -4.91 4.33 -14.87
CA ALA A 46 -6.17 5.04 -14.74
C ALA A 46 -6.64 5.06 -13.28
N PRO A 47 -7.21 6.16 -12.77
CA PRO A 47 -7.68 6.25 -11.38
C PRO A 47 -8.62 5.11 -10.96
N SER A 48 -9.43 4.59 -11.91
CA SER A 48 -10.35 3.46 -11.70
C SER A 48 -9.65 2.12 -11.52
N GLU A 49 -8.42 1.98 -11.99
CA GLU A 49 -7.61 0.74 -11.89
C GLU A 49 -6.66 0.75 -10.69
N LEU A 50 -6.52 1.89 -10.02
CA LEU A 50 -5.77 2.02 -8.79
C LEU A 50 -6.55 1.45 -7.60
N THR A 51 -5.83 0.71 -6.79
CA THR A 51 -6.31 0.11 -5.54
C THR A 51 -5.68 0.80 -4.35
N MET A 52 -6.31 0.66 -3.19
CA MET A 52 -5.79 1.17 -1.93
C MET A 52 -4.99 0.06 -1.28
N ASP A 53 -3.70 0.30 -1.05
CA ASP A 53 -2.81 -0.63 -0.34
C ASP A 53 -2.21 0.02 0.90
N HIS A 54 -1.90 -0.81 1.90
CA HIS A 54 -1.22 -0.43 3.12
C HIS A 54 0.28 -0.72 3.00
N LYS A 55 1.15 0.30 3.12
CA LYS A 55 2.62 0.14 3.13
C LYS A 55 3.05 -0.92 4.16
N THR A 56 2.46 -0.85 5.36
CA THR A 56 2.50 -1.91 6.37
C THR A 56 1.10 -2.53 6.47
N PRO A 57 0.91 -3.81 6.11
CA PRO A 57 -0.39 -4.48 6.22
C PRO A 57 -0.96 -4.46 7.64
N VAL A 58 -2.28 -4.35 7.75
CA VAL A 58 -2.97 -4.29 9.05
C VAL A 58 -2.70 -5.55 9.89
N ILE A 59 -2.63 -6.71 9.24
CA ILE A 59 -2.31 -7.99 9.90
C ILE A 59 -0.90 -8.03 10.51
N ARG A 60 -0.02 -7.13 10.07
CA ARG A 60 1.32 -6.87 10.60
C ARG A 60 1.38 -5.57 11.41
N GLY A 61 0.28 -5.18 12.05
CA GLY A 61 0.22 -4.03 12.96
C GLY A 61 0.12 -2.66 12.27
N GLY A 62 -0.04 -2.63 10.94
CA GLY A 62 -0.26 -1.38 10.21
C GLY A 62 -1.61 -0.72 10.53
N ARG A 63 -1.65 0.61 10.42
CA ARG A 63 -2.87 1.41 10.65
C ARG A 63 -3.38 2.02 9.35
N SER A 64 -4.68 2.21 9.23
CA SER A 64 -5.31 2.87 8.09
C SER A 64 -5.23 4.39 8.27
N THR A 65 -4.05 4.95 8.03
CA THR A 65 -3.77 6.39 8.05
C THR A 65 -3.26 6.85 6.69
N LYS A 66 -3.36 8.15 6.40
CA LYS A 66 -2.91 8.72 5.12
C LYS A 66 -1.45 8.36 4.78
N ASN A 67 -0.57 8.34 5.78
CA ASN A 67 0.86 8.03 5.58
C ASN A 67 1.13 6.56 5.27
N ASN A 68 0.23 5.66 5.69
CA ASN A 68 0.37 4.21 5.46
C ASN A 68 -0.42 3.75 4.23
N LEU A 69 -1.26 4.58 3.64
CA LEU A 69 -2.08 4.23 2.49
C LEU A 69 -1.50 4.82 1.21
N VAL A 70 -1.41 3.99 0.16
CA VAL A 70 -0.89 4.40 -1.14
C VAL A 70 -1.76 3.85 -2.28
N PRO A 71 -1.83 4.55 -3.43
CA PRO A 71 -2.42 4.01 -4.65
C PRO A 71 -1.48 2.98 -5.28
N ALA A 72 -2.01 1.79 -5.56
CA ALA A 72 -1.26 0.71 -6.17
C ALA A 72 -2.06 0.07 -7.30
N CYS A 73 -1.41 -0.23 -8.43
CA CYS A 73 -2.03 -1.03 -9.48
C CYS A 73 -2.29 -2.46 -8.97
N LYS A 74 -3.26 -3.16 -9.58
CA LYS A 74 -3.62 -4.54 -9.19
C LYS A 74 -2.42 -5.51 -9.24
N PRO A 75 -1.54 -5.49 -10.26
CA PRO A 75 -0.37 -6.38 -10.30
C PRO A 75 0.55 -6.19 -9.09
N CYS A 76 0.98 -4.96 -8.80
CA CYS A 76 1.90 -4.70 -7.68
C CYS A 76 1.24 -4.99 -6.33
N ASN A 77 -0.04 -4.66 -6.16
CA ASN A 77 -0.75 -4.96 -4.91
C ASN A 77 -0.84 -6.49 -4.68
N ASN A 78 -1.14 -7.26 -5.73
CA ASN A 78 -1.20 -8.72 -5.67
C ASN A 78 0.17 -9.38 -5.47
N GLU A 79 1.24 -8.77 -5.97
CA GLU A 79 2.61 -9.26 -5.81
C GLU A 79 3.11 -8.94 -4.39
N LYS A 80 2.78 -7.75 -3.84
CA LYS A 80 3.14 -7.35 -2.47
C LYS A 80 2.46 -8.20 -1.39
N LYS A 81 1.19 -8.54 -1.56
CA LYS A 81 0.39 -9.36 -0.60
C LYS A 81 0.47 -8.84 0.84
N HIS A 82 1.16 -9.57 1.71
CA HIS A 82 1.30 -9.29 3.14
C HIS A 82 2.72 -8.82 3.51
N MET A 83 3.55 -8.53 2.52
CA MET A 83 4.87 -7.93 2.76
C MET A 83 4.72 -6.49 3.28
N VAL A 84 5.61 -6.10 4.18
CA VAL A 84 5.79 -4.69 4.51
C VAL A 84 6.59 -4.01 3.40
N LEU A 85 6.47 -2.69 3.27
CA LEU A 85 7.15 -1.92 2.22
C LEU A 85 8.66 -2.22 2.14
N GLY A 86 9.34 -2.36 3.26
CA GLY A 86 10.78 -2.66 3.29
C GLY A 86 11.12 -4.04 2.70
N GLU A 87 10.32 -5.07 2.95
CA GLU A 87 10.51 -6.40 2.35
C GLU A 87 10.24 -6.37 0.85
N TRP A 88 9.19 -5.63 0.44
CA TRP A 88 8.85 -5.44 -0.95
C TRP A 88 9.96 -4.74 -1.74
N ILE A 89 10.53 -3.67 -1.19
CA ILE A 89 11.66 -2.95 -1.80
C ILE A 89 12.84 -3.90 -2.00
N ARG A 90 13.21 -4.67 -0.96
CA ARG A 90 14.32 -5.62 -1.04
C ARG A 90 14.11 -6.68 -2.12
N LEU A 91 12.92 -7.29 -2.17
CA LEU A 91 12.58 -8.26 -3.22
C LEU A 91 12.77 -7.65 -4.62
N ARG A 92 12.26 -6.44 -4.82
CA ARG A 92 12.36 -5.71 -6.08
C ARG A 92 13.79 -5.34 -6.45
N GLU A 93 14.62 -4.98 -5.47
CA GLU A 93 16.04 -4.70 -5.66
C GLU A 93 16.81 -5.97 -6.07
N GLU A 94 16.55 -7.10 -5.41
CA GLU A 94 17.14 -8.41 -5.73
C GLU A 94 16.78 -8.87 -7.16
N GLU A 95 15.57 -8.55 -7.63
CA GLU A 95 15.13 -8.83 -9.00
C GLU A 95 15.61 -7.78 -10.03
N GLY A 96 16.40 -6.80 -9.62
CA GLY A 96 16.92 -5.74 -10.51
C GLY A 96 15.86 -4.74 -10.98
N ARG A 97 14.74 -4.59 -10.24
CA ARG A 97 13.62 -3.69 -10.55
C ARG A 97 13.39 -2.66 -9.43
N PRO A 98 14.38 -1.82 -9.06
CA PRO A 98 14.26 -0.91 -7.91
C PRO A 98 13.10 0.08 -8.09
N LEU A 99 12.52 0.52 -6.98
CA LEU A 99 11.59 1.66 -6.96
C LEU A 99 12.35 2.92 -7.37
N ALA A 100 11.92 3.59 -8.43
CA ALA A 100 12.59 4.80 -8.91
C ALA A 100 12.33 6.00 -7.97
N CYS A 101 11.24 5.97 -7.20
CA CYS A 101 10.74 7.02 -6.31
C CYS A 101 11.29 6.99 -4.87
N ALA A 102 12.05 5.96 -4.45
CA ALA A 102 12.54 5.83 -3.06
C ALA A 102 13.41 7.03 -2.57
N LYS A 103 13.74 7.98 -3.45
CA LYS A 103 14.53 9.18 -3.16
C LYS A 103 13.71 10.45 -2.88
N ASN A 104 12.38 10.44 -3.04
CA ASN A 104 11.55 11.63 -2.79
C ASN A 104 10.18 11.27 -2.19
N ASP A 105 10.17 10.93 -0.89
CA ASP A 105 8.94 11.01 -0.07
C ASP A 105 8.40 12.46 0.04
N LEU A 106 9.05 13.44 -0.61
CA LEU A 106 8.63 14.85 -0.65
C LEU A 106 7.34 15.13 -1.44
N TYR A 107 6.77 14.13 -2.12
CA TYR A 107 5.56 14.31 -2.92
C TYR A 107 4.33 13.52 -2.41
N TYR A 108 4.42 12.84 -1.25
CA TYR A 108 3.32 12.07 -0.66
C TYR A 108 3.01 12.44 0.79
#